data_AF-A0A940L5L9-F1
#
_entry.id   AF-A0A940L5L9-F1
#
_cell.length_a   1.000
_cell.length_b   1.000
_cell.length_c   1.000
_cell.angle_alpha   90.00
_cell.angle_beta   90.00
_cell.angle_gamma   90.00
#
_symmetry.space_group_name_H-M   'P 1'
#
loop_
_entity.id
_entity.type
_entity.pdbx_description
1 polymer ?
#
loop_
_entity_poly.entity_id
_entity_poly.type
_entity_poly.pdbx_seq_one_letter_code
_entity_poly.pdbx_strand_id
1 'polypeptide(L)'
;MFGPSQRLVKIFSLVLLVMGFYALARAEFLIWNWNLFHTKTAADILWSFIVGLRFDLSAALSVTAPLLLFTFIPWPKNWNAFWEKTTLIVFCVLHVPFLILNLVDTEFINFVGRRFTYDTLFIINEAQGKMLQ
;
A
#
# COMPACT_ATOMS: atom_id res chain seq x y z
N MET A 1 -21.93 -16.84 -14.66
CA MET A 1 -21.93 -17.64 -13.42
C MET A 1 -21.06 -16.93 -12.37
N PHE A 2 -21.61 -16.02 -11.57
CA PHE A 2 -20.89 -15.42 -10.44
C PHE A 2 -20.83 -16.44 -9.29
N GLY A 3 -19.79 -17.27 -9.30
CA GLY A 3 -19.46 -18.19 -8.20
C GLY A 3 -18.37 -17.63 -7.28
N PRO A 4 -18.08 -18.28 -6.15
CA PRO A 4 -17.01 -17.90 -5.22
C PRO A 4 -15.65 -17.74 -5.92
N SER A 5 -15.36 -18.57 -6.93
CA SER A 5 -14.13 -18.51 -7.72
C SER A 5 -13.94 -17.17 -8.45
N GLN A 6 -15.01 -16.63 -9.06
CA GLN A 6 -14.92 -15.34 -9.77
C GLN A 6 -14.66 -14.17 -8.82
N ARG A 7 -15.17 -14.24 -7.59
CA ARG A 7 -14.94 -13.22 -6.57
C ARG A 7 -13.50 -13.21 -6.08
N LEU A 8 -12.92 -14.40 -5.87
CA LEU A 8 -11.50 -14.54 -5.53
C LEU A 8 -10.61 -13.98 -6.65
N VAL A 9 -10.88 -14.36 -7.91
CA VAL A 9 -10.13 -13.84 -9.06
C VAL A 9 -10.18 -12.32 -9.08
N LYS A 10 -11.34 -11.71 -8.86
CA LYS A 10 -11.47 -10.24 -8.80
C LYS A 10 -10.59 -9.63 -7.70
N ILE A 11 -10.60 -10.18 -6.49
CA ILE A 11 -9.79 -9.67 -5.38
C ILE A 11 -8.30 -9.79 -5.71
N PHE A 12 -7.85 -10.94 -6.21
CA PHE A 12 -6.44 -11.13 -6.60
C PHE A 12 -6.04 -10.23 -7.77
N SER A 13 -6.92 -9.95 -8.73
CA SER A 13 -6.67 -8.96 -9.79
C SER A 13 -6.51 -7.55 -9.23
N LEU A 14 -7.32 -7.16 -8.24
CA LEU A 14 -7.18 -5.87 -7.55
C LEU A 14 -5.87 -5.80 -6.75
N VAL A 15 -5.48 -6.88 -6.07
CA VAL A 15 -4.18 -6.98 -5.38
C VAL A 15 -3.03 -6.83 -6.37
N LEU A 16 -3.09 -7.49 -7.54
CA LEU A 16 -2.06 -7.33 -8.57
C LEU A 16 -2.00 -5.89 -9.09
N LEU A 17 -3.14 -5.24 -9.26
CA LEU A 17 -3.21 -3.83 -9.65
C LEU A 17 -2.53 -2.92 -8.63
N VAL A 18 -2.82 -3.09 -7.32
CA VAL A 18 -2.18 -2.25 -6.29
C VAL A 18 -0.69 -2.53 -6.14
N MET A 19 -0.26 -3.78 -6.35
CA MET A 19 1.17 -4.12 -6.42
C MET A 19 1.89 -3.35 -7.53
N GLY A 20 1.24 -3.15 -8.68
CA GLY A 20 1.75 -2.29 -9.74
C GLY A 20 1.94 -0.84 -9.28
N PHE A 21 0.95 -0.27 -8.58
CA PHE A 21 1.07 1.08 -8.02
C PHE A 21 2.16 1.20 -6.94
N TYR A 22 2.32 0.20 -6.06
CA TYR A 22 3.41 0.20 -5.09
C TYR A 22 4.78 0.10 -5.75
N ALA A 23 4.92 -0.68 -6.83
CA ALA A 23 6.16 -0.74 -7.60
C ALA A 23 6.50 0.61 -8.25
N LEU A 24 5.49 1.31 -8.78
CA LEU A 24 5.65 2.66 -9.33
C LEU A 24 6.05 3.67 -8.24
N ALA A 25 5.38 3.67 -7.09
CA ALA A 25 5.74 4.54 -5.96
C ALA A 25 7.16 4.27 -5.47
N ARG A 26 7.62 3.01 -5.48
CA ARG A 26 9.02 2.69 -5.14
C ARG A 26 10.02 3.18 -6.19
N ALA A 27 9.70 3.05 -7.47
CA ALA A 27 10.55 3.55 -8.54
C ALA A 27 10.66 5.09 -8.45
N GLU A 28 9.54 5.77 -8.21
CA GLU A 28 9.48 7.21 -7.96
C GLU A 28 10.34 7.61 -6.76
N PHE A 29 10.22 6.90 -5.63
CA PHE A 29 11.08 7.10 -4.46
C PHE A 29 12.58 6.99 -4.80
N LEU A 30 12.99 5.98 -5.57
CA LEU A 30 14.39 5.78 -5.96
C LEU A 30 14.90 6.92 -6.83
N ILE A 31 14.11 7.34 -7.82
CA ILE A 31 14.49 8.39 -8.78
C ILE A 31 14.60 9.73 -8.06
N TRP A 32 13.60 10.08 -7.25
CA TRP A 32 13.58 11.35 -6.51
C TRP A 32 14.74 11.45 -5.51
N ASN A 33 15.01 10.34 -4.81
CA ASN A 33 16.04 10.28 -3.78
C ASN A 33 17.35 9.67 -4.28
N TRP A 34 17.65 9.76 -5.59
CA TRP A 34 18.84 9.12 -6.19
C TRP A 34 20.15 9.53 -5.50
N ASN A 35 20.23 10.78 -5.02
CA ASN A 35 21.37 11.29 -4.27
C ASN A 35 21.66 10.47 -3.00
N LEU A 36 20.68 9.80 -2.39
CA LEU A 36 20.89 8.91 -1.24
C LEU A 36 21.44 7.53 -1.65
N PHE A 37 21.24 7.11 -2.90
CA PHE A 37 21.49 5.74 -3.36
C PHE A 37 22.62 5.62 -4.39
N HIS A 38 23.13 6.72 -4.95
CA HIS A 38 24.17 6.70 -5.98
C HIS A 38 25.48 6.00 -5.58
N THR A 39 25.75 5.87 -4.27
CA THR A 39 26.93 5.15 -3.73
C THR A 39 26.70 3.65 -3.57
N LYS A 40 25.47 3.15 -3.75
CA LYS A 40 25.11 1.74 -3.62
C LYS A 40 25.36 0.99 -4.93
N THR A 41 25.64 -0.30 -4.81
CA THR A 41 25.80 -1.15 -6.00
C THR A 41 24.45 -1.42 -6.64
N ALA A 42 24.42 -1.64 -7.95
CA ALA A 42 23.19 -2.00 -8.66
C ALA A 42 22.56 -3.29 -8.12
N ALA A 43 23.38 -4.23 -7.65
CA ALA A 43 22.93 -5.45 -7.00
C ALA A 43 22.17 -5.17 -5.70
N ASP A 44 22.68 -4.27 -4.85
CA ASP A 44 22.00 -3.87 -3.61
C ASP A 44 20.66 -3.18 -3.89
N ILE A 45 20.63 -2.32 -4.91
CA ILE A 45 19.40 -1.64 -5.34
C ILE A 45 18.38 -2.69 -5.80
N LEU A 46 18.76 -3.60 -6.69
CA LEU A 46 17.86 -4.63 -7.20
C LEU A 46 17.38 -5.58 -6.08
N TRP A 47 18.27 -5.96 -5.16
CA TRP A 47 17.92 -6.75 -4.00
C TRP A 47 16.91 -6.04 -3.09
N SER A 48 17.08 -4.73 -2.88
CA SER A 48 16.12 -3.92 -2.11
C SER A 48 14.72 -3.91 -2.74
N PHE A 49 14.62 -3.94 -4.08
CA PHE A 49 13.34 -4.05 -4.78
C PHE A 49 12.69 -5.42 -4.57
N ILE A 50 13.46 -6.51 -4.58
CA ILE A 50 12.94 -7.87 -4.32
C ILE A 50 12.42 -7.98 -2.88
N VAL A 51 13.23 -7.56 -1.91
CA VAL A 51 12.85 -7.58 -0.49
C VAL A 51 11.64 -6.67 -0.25
N GLY A 52 11.64 -5.50 -0.87
CA GLY A 52 10.52 -4.58 -0.80
C GLY A 52 9.25 -5.14 -1.45
N LEU A 53 9.33 -5.85 -2.57
CA LEU A 53 8.16 -6.44 -3.24
C LEU A 53 7.47 -7.46 -2.32
N ARG A 54 8.26 -8.23 -1.56
CA ARG A 54 7.73 -9.14 -0.53
C ARG A 54 7.00 -8.38 0.58
N PHE A 55 7.53 -7.22 0.98
CA PHE A 55 6.87 -6.37 1.96
C PHE A 55 5.56 -5.79 1.43
N ASP A 56 5.55 -5.27 0.20
CA ASP A 56 4.35 -4.71 -0.43
C ASP A 56 3.26 -5.77 -0.59
N LEU A 57 3.65 -6.99 -0.96
CA LEU A 57 2.71 -8.11 -1.08
C LEU A 57 2.09 -8.46 0.28
N SER A 58 2.91 -8.53 1.33
CA SER A 58 2.44 -8.78 2.69
C SER A 58 1.46 -7.69 3.15
N ALA A 59 1.80 -6.42 2.94
CA ALA A 59 0.93 -5.29 3.27
C ALA A 59 -0.37 -5.33 2.46
N ALA A 60 -0.28 -5.54 1.15
CA ALA A 60 -1.45 -5.56 0.28
C ALA A 60 -2.43 -6.69 0.63
N LEU A 61 -1.91 -7.89 0.92
CA LEU A 61 -2.72 -9.02 1.38
C LEU A 61 -3.31 -8.79 2.78
N SER A 62 -2.54 -8.20 3.70
CA SER A 62 -3.01 -7.90 5.06
C SER A 62 -4.18 -6.90 5.04
N VAL A 63 -4.06 -5.84 4.25
CA VAL A 63 -5.13 -4.84 4.06
C VAL A 63 -6.35 -5.45 3.37
N THR A 64 -6.13 -6.38 2.45
CA THR A 64 -7.21 -7.04 1.68
C THR A 64 -7.80 -8.26 2.41
N ALA A 65 -7.19 -8.73 3.50
CA ALA A 65 -7.63 -9.91 4.24
C ALA A 65 -9.10 -9.86 4.69
N PRO A 66 -9.64 -8.73 5.20
CA PRO A 66 -11.06 -8.64 5.53
C PRO A 66 -11.98 -8.88 4.32
N LEU A 67 -11.60 -8.36 3.14
CA LEU A 67 -12.34 -8.59 1.90
C LEU A 67 -12.26 -10.06 1.45
N LEU A 68 -11.09 -10.69 1.60
CA LEU A 68 -10.91 -12.12 1.32
C LEU A 68 -11.81 -12.99 2.21
N LEU A 69 -11.91 -12.69 3.50
CA LEU A 69 -12.80 -13.41 4.41
C LEU A 69 -14.27 -13.21 4.03
N PHE A 70 -14.66 -11.99 3.65
CA PHE A 70 -16.01 -11.65 3.22
C PHE A 70 -16.47 -12.40 1.96
N THR A 71 -15.52 -12.87 1.14
CA THR A 71 -15.78 -13.68 -0.06
C THR A 71 -16.39 -15.05 0.23
N PHE A 72 -16.07 -15.64 1.39
CA PHE A 72 -16.52 -16.98 1.76
C PHE A 72 -17.98 -17.02 2.24
N ILE A 73 -18.55 -15.86 2.56
CA ILE A 73 -19.96 -15.76 2.94
C ILE A 73 -20.83 -16.09 1.72
N PRO A 74 -21.84 -16.97 1.84
CA PRO A 74 -22.73 -17.27 0.73
C PRO A 74 -23.67 -16.09 0.47
N TRP A 75 -23.47 -15.39 -0.65
CA TRP A 75 -24.31 -14.27 -1.08
C TRP A 75 -25.34 -14.71 -2.12
N PRO A 76 -26.57 -14.19 -2.06
CA PRO A 76 -27.57 -14.46 -3.08
C PRO A 76 -27.21 -13.81 -4.42
N LYS A 77 -27.55 -14.47 -5.54
CA LYS A 77 -27.09 -14.08 -6.89
C LYS A 77 -27.55 -12.69 -7.34
N ASN A 78 -28.68 -12.21 -6.83
CA ASN A 78 -29.21 -10.87 -7.07
C ASN A 78 -28.33 -9.76 -6.48
N TRP A 79 -27.47 -10.07 -5.50
CA TRP A 79 -26.60 -9.09 -4.84
C TRP A 79 -25.20 -9.01 -5.45
N ASN A 80 -24.93 -9.68 -6.57
CA ASN A 80 -23.60 -9.69 -7.18
C ASN A 80 -23.12 -8.28 -7.57
N ALA A 81 -23.98 -7.46 -8.17
CA ALA A 81 -23.63 -6.09 -8.54
C ALA A 81 -23.33 -5.21 -7.31
N PHE A 82 -24.08 -5.41 -6.21
CA PHE A 82 -23.83 -4.75 -4.94
C PHE A 82 -22.49 -5.18 -4.35
N TRP A 83 -22.23 -6.49 -4.28
CA TRP A 83 -20.97 -7.04 -3.79
C TRP A 83 -19.76 -6.49 -4.57
N GLU A 84 -19.87 -6.43 -5.90
CA GLU A 84 -18.82 -5.94 -6.79
C GLU A 84 -18.51 -4.45 -6.56
N LYS A 85 -19.53 -3.60 -6.44
CA LYS A 85 -19.36 -2.17 -6.17
C LYS A 85 -18.81 -1.93 -4.76
N THR A 86 -19.37 -2.59 -3.74
CA THR A 86 -18.92 -2.44 -2.36
C THR A 86 -17.48 -2.91 -2.19
N THR A 87 -17.11 -4.03 -2.80
CA THR A 87 -15.71 -4.52 -2.76
C THR A 87 -14.75 -3.52 -3.38
N LEU A 88 -15.11 -2.91 -4.52
CA LEU A 88 -14.27 -1.90 -5.17
C LEU A 88 -14.12 -0.65 -4.29
N ILE A 89 -15.23 -0.14 -3.73
CA ILE A 89 -15.22 1.04 -2.86
C ILE A 89 -14.35 0.79 -1.62
N VAL A 90 -14.57 -0.32 -0.92
CA VAL A 90 -13.80 -0.67 0.28
C VAL A 90 -12.33 -0.87 -0.07
N PHE A 91 -12.03 -1.55 -1.19
CA PHE A 91 -10.66 -1.73 -1.66
C PHE A 91 -9.97 -0.38 -1.91
N CYS A 92 -10.63 0.55 -2.62
CA CYS A 92 -10.08 1.88 -2.88
C CYS A 92 -9.89 2.68 -1.59
N VAL A 93 -10.88 2.71 -0.70
CA VAL A 93 -10.82 3.43 0.58
C VAL A 93 -9.67 2.91 1.45
N LEU A 94 -9.38 1.61 1.41
CA LEU A 94 -8.29 1.02 2.17
C LEU A 94 -6.92 1.29 1.54
N HIS A 95 -6.75 1.11 0.23
CA HIS A 95 -5.43 1.18 -0.41
C HIS A 95 -4.99 2.58 -0.83
N VAL A 96 -5.92 3.47 -1.21
CA VAL A 96 -5.57 4.83 -1.67
C VAL A 96 -4.82 5.63 -0.60
N PRO A 97 -5.24 5.64 0.68
CA PRO A 97 -4.48 6.33 1.73
C PRO A 97 -3.05 5.81 1.87
N PHE A 98 -2.82 4.49 1.80
CA PHE A 98 -1.47 3.91 1.87
C PHE A 98 -0.61 4.32 0.67
N LEU A 99 -1.18 4.39 -0.53
CA LEU A 99 -0.47 4.88 -1.71
C LEU A 99 -0.09 6.36 -1.57
N ILE A 100 -1.02 7.20 -1.09
CA ILE A 100 -0.74 8.62 -0.82
C ILE A 100 0.39 8.75 0.21
N LEU A 101 0.35 7.97 1.29
CA LEU A 101 1.40 7.99 2.31
C LEU A 101 2.77 7.58 1.74
N ASN A 102 2.83 6.59 0.83
CA ASN A 102 4.08 6.22 0.16
C ASN A 102 4.65 7.37 -0.70
N LEU A 103 3.78 8.12 -1.40
CA LEU A 103 4.21 9.28 -2.20
C LEU A 103 4.64 10.45 -1.31
N VAL A 104 3.93 10.71 -0.21
CA VAL A 104 4.34 11.75 0.76
C VAL A 104 5.69 11.40 1.38
N ASP A 105 5.95 10.11 1.65
CA ASP A 105 7.21 9.64 2.21
C ASP A 105 8.42 9.91 1.30
N THR A 106 8.21 9.97 -0.02
CA THR A 106 9.25 10.31 -1.01
C THR A 106 9.87 11.68 -0.75
N GLU A 107 9.06 12.66 -0.34
CA GLU A 107 9.53 14.00 0.04
C GLU A 107 9.91 14.08 1.51
N PHE A 108 9.16 13.39 2.37
CA PHE A 108 9.33 13.45 3.82
C PHE A 108 10.75 13.06 4.27
N ILE A 109 11.36 12.07 3.60
CA ILE A 109 12.73 11.64 3.92
C ILE A 109 13.76 12.75 3.72
N ASN A 110 13.54 13.67 2.78
CA ASN A 110 14.45 14.80 2.55
C ASN A 110 14.37 15.85 3.66
N PHE A 111 13.22 15.96 4.35
CA PHE A 111 13.04 16.89 5.47
C PHE A 111 13.53 16.33 6.80
N VAL A 112 13.24 15.05 7.08
CA VAL A 112 13.49 14.44 8.41
C VAL A 112 14.72 13.52 8.41
N GLY A 113 15.24 13.15 7.23
CA GLY A 113 16.38 12.25 7.07
C GLY A 113 16.05 10.78 7.35
N ARG A 114 14.77 10.44 7.56
CA ARG A 114 14.29 9.07 7.82
C ARG A 114 12.89 8.88 7.23
N ARG A 115 12.56 7.63 6.89
CA ARG A 115 11.23 7.27 6.39
C ARG A 115 10.16 7.40 7.47
N PHE A 116 8.92 7.60 7.03
CA PHE A 116 7.73 7.64 7.85
C PHE A 116 7.49 6.28 8.52
N THR A 117 7.62 6.24 9.85
CA THR A 117 7.33 5.08 10.69
C THR A 117 6.36 5.47 11.81
N TYR A 118 5.90 4.50 12.59
CA TYR A 118 5.04 4.76 13.77
C TYR A 118 5.69 5.76 14.75
N ASP A 119 7.02 5.78 14.87
CA ASP A 119 7.74 6.73 15.72
C ASP A 119 7.60 8.18 15.25
N THR A 120 7.33 8.41 13.97
CA THR A 120 7.08 9.75 13.42
C THR A 120 5.78 10.35 13.97
N LEU A 121 4.76 9.53 14.27
CA LEU A 121 3.52 10.00 14.91
C LEU A 121 3.78 10.52 16.32
N PHE A 122 4.74 9.94 17.05
CA PHE A 122 5.13 10.41 18.38
C PHE A 122 5.80 11.80 18.31
N ILE A 123 6.71 12.00 17.36
CA ILE A 123 7.38 13.31 17.17
C ILE A 123 6.39 14.40 16.78
N ILE A 124 5.41 14.11 15.91
CA ILE A 124 4.40 15.09 15.53
C ILE A 124 3.58 15.54 16.75
N ASN A 125 3.19 14.60 17.62
CA ASN A 125 2.50 14.91 18.86
C ASN A 125 3.36 15.73 19.83
N GLU A 126 4.65 15.42 19.94
CA GLU A 126 5.57 16.18 20.81
C GLU A 126 5.82 17.61 20.28
N ALA A 127 5.95 17.77 18.95
CA ALA A 127 6.14 19.06 18.31
C ALA A 127 4.91 19.98 18.50
N GLN A 128 3.69 19.43 18.42
CA GLN A 128 2.48 20.19 18.73
C GLN A 128 2.40 20.60 20.20
N GLY A 129 2.86 19.75 21.13
CA GLY A 129 2.90 20.05 22.56
C GLY A 129 3.81 21.23 22.91
N LYS A 130 4.91 21.44 22.17
CA LYS A 130 5.84 22.58 22.37
C LYS A 130 5.38 23.88 21.72
N MET A 131 4.45 23.84 20.77
CA MET A 131 3.91 25.01 20.07
C MET A 131 2.68 25.63 20.79
N LEU A 132 2.13 24.92 21.78
CA LEU A 132 0.98 25.33 22.58
C LEU A 132 1.38 25.84 23.98
N GLN A 133 2.67 26.05 24.23
CA GLN A 133 3.24 26.73 25.40
C GLN A 133 3.90 28.04 24.96
#